data_AF-A0A7V3P2L8-F1
#
_entry.id   AF-A0A7V3P2L8-F1
#
_cell.length_a   1.000
_cell.length_b   1.000
_cell.length_c   1.000
_cell.angle_alpha   90.00
_cell.angle_beta   90.00
_cell.angle_gamma   90.00
#
_symmetry.space_group_name_H-M   'P 1'
#
loop_
_entity.id
_entity.type
_entity.pdbx_description
1 polymer ?
#
loop_
_entity_poly.entity_id
_entity_poly.type
_entity_poly.pdbx_seq_one_letter_code
_entity_poly.pdbx_strand_id
1 'polypeptide(L)'
;MRNMMKKLVFCCKGLLVLSVIAVLTGQAFAATSKRPRPGSFVRYAVESVQQLVDHVSVDDVVAKRYSKFFKVPEEQLICYLRNNLKVIPLPRPIKVKMHFVGKNGAILSRNCWLPSGHKVFATAGDIPVLDIGCGNPLTEKLPPIESKVKGVTQVVSADFSKEEAMHTPEGAYELSSETEPQEMVLASVITPSVQEEAPLLRLAEPLQNPPSLYGAFEPGFPENITSLSLFQLARGLVPAFALLASSSDRPRSEPTPPPVPEPAVILSVLLGTASLVLRQSRQHS
;
A
#
# COMPACT_ATOMS: atom_id res chain seq x y z
N MET A 1 -38.22 -10.30 47.31
CA MET A 1 -38.25 -9.51 46.05
C MET A 1 -37.07 -8.55 45.85
N ARG A 2 -36.68 -7.71 46.82
CA ARG A 2 -35.55 -6.75 46.68
C ARG A 2 -34.20 -7.38 46.28
N ASN A 3 -33.90 -8.59 46.74
CA ASN A 3 -32.65 -9.29 46.38
C ASN A 3 -32.67 -9.86 44.96
N MET A 4 -33.85 -10.05 44.36
CA MET A 4 -34.00 -10.56 42.99
C MET A 4 -33.76 -9.45 41.96
N MET A 5 -34.24 -8.23 42.23
CA MET A 5 -33.98 -7.07 41.35
C MET A 5 -32.50 -6.65 41.32
N LYS A 6 -31.78 -6.77 42.43
CA LYS A 6 -30.33 -6.48 42.45
C LYS A 6 -29.52 -7.44 41.58
N LYS A 7 -29.89 -8.73 41.55
CA LYS A 7 -29.22 -9.74 40.70
C LYS A 7 -29.48 -9.51 39.21
N LEU A 8 -30.68 -9.06 38.83
CA LEU A 8 -31.01 -8.76 37.44
C LEU A 8 -30.25 -7.54 36.89
N VAL A 9 -30.17 -6.46 37.67
CA VAL A 9 -29.46 -5.24 37.26
C VAL A 9 -27.95 -5.48 37.12
N PHE A 10 -27.38 -6.33 37.97
CA PHE A 10 -25.96 -6.69 37.87
C PHE A 10 -25.67 -7.50 36.60
N CYS A 11 -26.60 -8.37 36.20
CA CYS A 11 -26.48 -9.19 34.98
C CYS A 11 -26.52 -8.34 33.70
N CYS A 12 -27.46 -7.40 33.58
CA CYS A 12 -27.57 -6.53 32.40
C CYS A 12 -26.35 -5.61 32.22
N LYS A 13 -25.78 -5.08 33.32
CA LYS A 13 -24.58 -4.25 33.26
C LYS A 13 -23.35 -5.04 32.80
N GLY A 14 -23.21 -6.29 33.24
CA GLY A 14 -22.14 -7.19 32.79
C GLY A 14 -22.21 -7.49 31.30
N LEU A 15 -23.42 -7.73 30.78
CA LEU A 15 -23.65 -8.03 29.35
C LEU A 15 -23.32 -6.84 28.43
N LEU A 16 -23.67 -5.62 28.84
CA LEU A 16 -23.36 -4.40 28.09
C LEU A 16 -21.85 -4.12 28.02
N VAL A 17 -21.13 -4.31 29.13
CA VAL A 17 -19.67 -4.11 29.14
C VAL A 17 -18.98 -5.15 28.26
N LEU A 18 -19.45 -6.39 28.25
CA LEU A 18 -18.90 -7.46 27.42
C LEU A 18 -19.13 -7.22 25.91
N SER A 19 -20.28 -6.66 25.51
CA SER A 19 -20.52 -6.33 24.10
C SER A 19 -19.65 -5.18 23.62
N VAL A 20 -19.43 -4.16 24.46
CA VAL A 20 -18.55 -3.03 24.11
C VAL A 20 -17.09 -3.48 23.96
N ILE A 21 -16.61 -4.38 24.83
CA ILE A 21 -15.26 -4.94 24.72
C ILE A 21 -15.11 -5.83 23.48
N ALA A 22 -16.13 -6.61 23.12
CA ALA A 22 -16.11 -7.43 21.91
C ALA A 22 -16.08 -6.59 20.62
N VAL A 23 -16.80 -5.46 20.60
CA VAL A 23 -16.79 -4.53 19.46
C VAL A 23 -15.45 -3.80 19.34
N LEU A 24 -14.80 -3.46 20.46
CA LEU A 24 -13.49 -2.79 20.47
C LEU A 24 -12.33 -3.72 20.08
N THR A 25 -12.43 -5.03 20.36
CA THR A 25 -11.36 -6.00 20.06
C THR A 25 -11.47 -6.65 18.68
N GLY A 26 -12.64 -6.59 18.03
CA GLY A 26 -12.92 -7.27 16.76
C GLY A 26 -12.31 -6.65 15.48
N GLN A 27 -11.62 -5.51 15.55
CA GLN A 27 -11.12 -4.81 14.33
C GLN A 27 -9.64 -5.00 14.03
N ALA A 28 -8.90 -5.76 14.84
CA ALA A 28 -7.50 -6.08 14.53
C ALA A 28 -7.40 -7.29 13.58
N PHE A 29 -8.03 -7.23 12.41
CA PHE A 29 -7.59 -8.07 11.29
C PHE A 29 -6.26 -7.51 10.82
N ALA A 30 -5.19 -7.93 11.48
CA ALA A 30 -3.85 -7.79 10.94
C ALA A 30 -3.80 -8.61 9.65
N ALA A 31 -4.21 -7.99 8.54
CA ALA A 31 -3.95 -8.51 7.22
C ALA A 31 -2.42 -8.64 7.16
N THR A 32 -1.92 -9.87 7.19
CA THR A 32 -0.50 -10.18 7.02
C THR A 32 -0.11 -9.78 5.60
N SER A 33 0.11 -8.49 5.40
CA SER A 33 0.39 -7.93 4.10
C SER A 33 1.74 -8.44 3.66
N LYS A 34 1.75 -9.26 2.61
CA LYS A 34 3.00 -9.78 2.04
C LYS A 34 3.86 -8.59 1.62
N ARG A 35 5.14 -8.62 1.98
CA ARG A 35 6.10 -7.62 1.49
C ARG A 35 6.14 -7.71 -0.04
N PRO A 36 5.99 -6.58 -0.75
CA PRO A 36 6.01 -6.59 -2.20
C PRO A 36 7.43 -6.87 -2.68
N ARG A 37 7.54 -7.15 -3.97
CA ARG A 37 8.84 -7.37 -4.60
C ARG A 37 9.71 -6.09 -4.49
N PRO A 38 11.05 -6.22 -4.42
CA PRO A 38 11.94 -5.07 -4.46
C PRO A 38 11.64 -4.15 -5.65
N GLY A 39 11.62 -2.84 -5.39
CA GLY A 39 11.31 -1.81 -6.37
C GLY A 39 9.83 -1.51 -6.60
N SER A 40 8.96 -2.04 -5.74
CA SER A 40 7.55 -1.64 -5.68
C SER A 40 7.38 -0.15 -5.32
N PHE A 41 6.40 0.50 -5.93
CA PHE A 41 5.99 1.86 -5.56
C PHE A 41 5.38 1.91 -4.15
N VAL A 42 4.61 0.89 -3.79
CA VAL A 42 4.01 0.71 -2.46
C VAL A 42 4.93 -0.08 -1.52
N ARG A 43 4.73 0.03 -0.20
CA ARG A 43 5.52 -0.72 0.80
C ARG A 43 4.95 -2.10 1.13
N TYR A 44 3.66 -2.30 0.90
CA TYR A 44 2.93 -3.53 1.17
C TYR A 44 2.10 -3.92 -0.05
N ALA A 45 1.91 -5.22 -0.28
CA ALA A 45 1.13 -5.66 -1.41
C ALA A 45 -0.33 -5.19 -1.32
N VAL A 46 -0.84 -4.69 -2.45
CA VAL A 46 -2.21 -4.17 -2.59
C VAL A 46 -3.03 -5.08 -3.50
N GLU A 47 -4.21 -5.50 -3.04
CA GLU A 47 -5.10 -6.41 -3.78
C GLU A 47 -6.44 -5.73 -4.18
N SER A 48 -6.71 -4.55 -3.64
CA SER A 48 -7.92 -3.77 -3.93
C SER A 48 -7.60 -2.28 -4.09
N VAL A 49 -8.52 -1.56 -4.74
CA VAL A 49 -8.41 -0.10 -4.94
C VAL A 49 -8.43 0.62 -3.59
N GLN A 50 -9.26 0.15 -2.65
CA GLN A 50 -9.34 0.73 -1.31
C GLN A 50 -8.00 0.61 -0.57
N GLN A 51 -7.38 -0.58 -0.56
CA GLN A 51 -6.05 -0.76 0.05
C GLN A 51 -4.97 0.13 -0.59
N LEU A 52 -5.02 0.30 -1.91
CA LEU A 52 -4.11 1.21 -2.60
C LEU A 52 -4.33 2.66 -2.17
N VAL A 53 -5.59 3.11 -2.13
CA VAL A 53 -5.96 4.45 -1.66
C VAL A 53 -5.51 4.66 -0.21
N ASP A 54 -5.76 3.69 0.66
CA ASP A 54 -5.38 3.74 2.07
C ASP A 54 -3.85 3.88 2.20
N HIS A 55 -3.07 3.07 1.48
CA HIS A 55 -1.60 3.19 1.46
C HIS A 55 -1.13 4.56 0.98
N VAL A 56 -1.70 5.08 -0.11
CA VAL A 56 -1.31 6.38 -0.65
C VAL A 56 -1.70 7.51 0.30
N SER A 57 -2.83 7.38 1.02
CA SER A 57 -3.28 8.40 1.98
C SER A 57 -2.54 8.38 3.32
N VAL A 58 -2.01 7.23 3.73
CA VAL A 58 -1.36 7.05 5.03
C VAL A 58 0.17 7.15 4.94
N ASP A 59 0.78 6.74 3.82
CA ASP A 59 2.24 6.76 3.64
C ASP A 59 2.67 7.88 2.68
N ASP A 60 3.11 8.99 3.25
CA ASP A 60 3.62 10.17 2.52
C ASP A 60 4.70 9.83 1.49
N VAL A 61 5.53 8.81 1.75
CA VAL A 61 6.60 8.44 0.82
C VAL A 61 6.02 7.80 -0.44
N VAL A 62 4.95 7.01 -0.29
CA VAL A 62 4.23 6.40 -1.42
C VAL A 62 3.47 7.49 -2.18
N ALA A 63 2.78 8.40 -1.48
CA ALA A 63 2.10 9.54 -2.07
C ALA A 63 3.04 10.40 -2.94
N LYS A 64 4.18 10.82 -2.37
CA LYS A 64 5.19 11.63 -3.06
C LYS A 64 5.78 10.93 -4.27
N ARG A 65 5.98 9.61 -4.22
CA ARG A 65 6.47 8.84 -5.38
C ARG A 65 5.50 8.89 -6.54
N TYR A 66 4.22 8.62 -6.29
CA TYR A 66 3.21 8.68 -7.33
C TYR A 66 2.98 10.11 -7.84
N SER A 67 2.89 11.08 -6.93
CA SER A 67 2.77 12.50 -7.27
C SER A 67 3.92 12.97 -8.16
N LYS A 68 5.16 12.67 -7.78
CA LYS A 68 6.36 12.96 -8.59
C LYS A 68 6.34 12.27 -9.94
N PHE A 69 5.90 11.01 -9.99
CA PHE A 69 5.88 10.22 -11.23
C PHE A 69 4.83 10.73 -12.21
N PHE A 70 3.58 10.89 -11.76
CA PHE A 70 2.47 11.33 -12.61
C PHE A 70 2.39 12.85 -12.79
N LYS A 71 3.14 13.62 -12.02
CA LYS A 71 3.13 15.09 -11.99
C LYS A 71 1.75 15.66 -11.62
N VAL A 72 1.12 15.06 -10.62
CA VAL A 72 -0.23 15.42 -10.14
C VAL A 72 -0.19 15.58 -8.62
N PRO A 73 -0.87 16.61 -8.04
CA PRO A 73 -0.97 16.76 -6.59
C PRO A 73 -1.52 15.51 -5.88
N GLU A 74 -1.07 15.26 -4.66
CA GLU A 74 -1.41 14.03 -3.90
C GLU A 74 -2.92 13.87 -3.69
N GLU A 75 -3.63 14.97 -3.39
CA GLU A 75 -5.09 14.96 -3.21
C GLU A 75 -5.83 14.58 -4.50
N GLN A 76 -5.43 15.16 -5.63
CA GLN A 76 -6.01 14.86 -6.94
C GLN A 76 -5.72 13.40 -7.34
N LEU A 77 -4.52 12.92 -7.04
CA LEU A 77 -4.16 11.53 -7.25
C LEU A 77 -5.05 10.59 -6.43
N ILE A 78 -5.24 10.83 -5.13
CA ILE A 78 -6.11 10.00 -4.28
C ILE A 78 -7.54 9.96 -4.81
N CYS A 79 -8.09 11.12 -5.18
CA CYS A 79 -9.41 11.21 -5.82
C CYS A 79 -9.46 10.44 -7.14
N TYR A 80 -8.40 10.52 -7.95
CA TYR A 80 -8.30 9.78 -9.20
C TYR A 80 -8.33 8.26 -8.96
N LEU A 81 -7.46 7.76 -8.07
CA LEU A 81 -7.34 6.35 -7.74
C LEU A 81 -8.66 5.79 -7.22
N ARG A 82 -9.35 6.52 -6.32
CA ARG A 82 -10.61 6.10 -5.72
C ARG A 82 -11.75 5.99 -6.73
N ASN A 83 -11.87 6.97 -7.63
CA ASN A 83 -13.06 7.11 -8.47
C ASN A 83 -12.91 6.48 -9.86
N ASN A 84 -11.69 6.31 -10.36
CA ASN A 84 -11.46 5.94 -11.76
C ASN A 84 -10.82 4.57 -11.94
N LEU A 85 -10.25 3.98 -10.90
CA LEU A 85 -9.62 2.67 -11.01
C LEU A 85 -10.55 1.54 -10.56
N LYS A 86 -10.45 0.42 -11.27
CA LYS A 86 -11.05 -0.86 -10.93
C LYS A 86 -10.01 -1.96 -11.12
N VAL A 87 -10.18 -3.08 -10.41
CA VAL A 87 -9.32 -4.25 -10.60
C VAL A 87 -9.91 -5.09 -11.73
N ILE A 88 -9.13 -5.35 -12.78
CA ILE A 88 -9.52 -6.25 -13.87
C ILE A 88 -8.42 -7.29 -14.14
N PRO A 89 -8.78 -8.51 -14.55
CA PRO A 89 -7.83 -9.43 -15.18
C PRO A 89 -7.57 -9.00 -16.63
N LEU A 90 -6.33 -9.12 -17.08
CA LEU A 90 -5.96 -8.84 -18.46
C LEU A 90 -6.58 -9.88 -19.41
N PRO A 91 -7.30 -9.47 -20.47
CA PRO A 91 -7.94 -10.42 -21.39
C PRO A 91 -6.92 -11.18 -22.25
N ARG A 92 -5.79 -10.54 -22.56
CA ARG A 92 -4.73 -11.07 -23.42
C ARG A 92 -3.37 -10.71 -22.82
N PRO A 93 -2.30 -11.46 -23.11
CA PRO A 93 -0.97 -11.06 -22.70
C PRO A 93 -0.59 -9.73 -23.37
N ILE A 94 0.03 -8.82 -22.62
CA ILE A 94 0.46 -7.51 -23.11
C ILE A 94 1.92 -7.24 -22.75
N LYS A 95 2.63 -6.57 -23.66
CA LYS A 95 3.97 -6.04 -23.40
C LYS A 95 3.84 -4.59 -22.98
N VAL A 96 4.30 -4.26 -21.78
CA VAL A 96 4.17 -2.92 -21.18
C VAL A 96 5.51 -2.42 -20.66
N LYS A 97 5.66 -1.10 -20.61
CA LYS A 97 6.78 -0.44 -19.94
C LYS A 97 6.39 -0.25 -18.47
N MET A 98 6.93 -1.08 -17.59
CA MET A 98 6.66 -1.02 -16.17
C MET A 98 7.70 -0.14 -15.47
N HIS A 99 7.23 0.81 -14.67
CA HIS A 99 8.06 1.70 -13.88
C HIS A 99 8.23 1.18 -12.46
N PHE A 100 9.43 1.28 -11.91
CA PHE A 100 9.77 0.74 -10.58
C PHE A 100 10.77 1.66 -9.87
N VAL A 101 10.85 1.55 -8.55
CA VAL A 101 11.75 2.35 -7.72
C VAL A 101 13.08 1.61 -7.56
N GLY A 102 14.19 2.23 -7.97
CA GLY A 102 15.54 1.71 -7.78
C GLY A 102 15.98 1.75 -6.32
N LYS A 103 17.10 1.09 -5.99
CA LYS A 103 17.66 1.07 -4.63
C LYS A 103 18.03 2.48 -4.11
N ASN A 104 18.37 3.39 -5.02
CA ASN A 104 18.68 4.80 -4.74
C ASN A 104 17.44 5.70 -4.74
N GLY A 105 16.23 5.14 -4.86
CA GLY A 105 14.99 5.91 -4.96
C GLY A 105 14.73 6.53 -6.35
N ALA A 106 15.61 6.34 -7.33
CA ALA A 106 15.36 6.77 -8.71
C ALA A 106 14.24 5.94 -9.34
N ILE A 107 13.40 6.57 -10.16
CA ILE A 107 12.37 5.85 -10.91
C ILE A 107 12.98 5.33 -12.20
N LEU A 108 13.00 4.02 -12.34
CA LEU A 108 13.50 3.31 -13.51
C LEU A 108 12.34 2.68 -14.27
N SER A 109 12.59 2.23 -15.50
CA SER A 109 11.60 1.54 -16.31
C SER A 109 12.19 0.33 -17.00
N ARG A 110 11.38 -0.71 -17.20
CA ARG A 110 11.74 -1.88 -18.00
C ARG A 110 10.54 -2.39 -18.78
N ASN A 111 10.79 -2.95 -19.96
CA ASN A 111 9.76 -3.64 -20.71
C ASN A 111 9.49 -5.01 -20.07
N CYS A 112 8.23 -5.31 -19.80
CA CYS A 112 7.80 -6.55 -19.18
C CYS A 112 6.61 -7.13 -19.95
N TRP A 113 6.52 -8.46 -19.96
CA TRP A 113 5.36 -9.19 -20.48
C TRP A 113 4.45 -9.56 -19.31
N LEU A 114 3.19 -9.09 -19.35
CA LEU A 114 2.15 -9.49 -18.42
C LEU A 114 1.30 -10.59 -19.09
N PRO A 115 1.13 -11.76 -18.47
CA PRO A 115 0.33 -12.83 -19.05
C PRO A 115 -1.18 -12.51 -19.02
N SER A 116 -1.97 -13.23 -19.83
CA SER A 116 -3.44 -13.19 -19.72
C SER A 116 -3.88 -13.65 -18.33
N GLY A 117 -4.98 -13.09 -17.82
CA GLY A 117 -5.51 -13.34 -16.48
C GLY A 117 -4.78 -12.59 -15.36
N HIS A 118 -3.62 -11.99 -15.64
CA HIS A 118 -2.91 -11.18 -14.65
C HIS A 118 -3.75 -9.97 -14.25
N LYS A 119 -3.89 -9.72 -12.96
CA LYS A 119 -4.75 -8.66 -12.43
C LYS A 119 -4.01 -7.33 -12.40
N VAL A 120 -4.71 -6.26 -12.77
CA VAL A 120 -4.17 -4.89 -12.82
C VAL A 120 -5.22 -3.90 -12.34
N PHE A 121 -4.78 -2.73 -11.91
CA PHE A 121 -5.66 -1.58 -11.74
C PHE A 121 -5.79 -0.87 -13.08
N ALA A 122 -7.02 -0.79 -13.59
CA ALA A 122 -7.33 -0.20 -14.88
C ALA A 122 -8.39 0.89 -14.75
N THR A 123 -8.44 1.80 -15.71
CA THR A 123 -9.50 2.81 -15.80
C THR A 123 -10.84 2.18 -16.20
N ALA A 124 -11.92 2.97 -16.18
CA ALA A 124 -13.23 2.53 -16.65
C ALA A 124 -13.22 1.98 -18.08
N GLY A 125 -12.36 2.53 -18.95
CA GLY A 125 -12.12 2.08 -20.33
C GLY A 125 -11.14 0.90 -20.47
N ASP A 126 -10.89 0.16 -19.39
CA ASP A 126 -10.03 -1.03 -19.35
C ASP A 126 -8.56 -0.77 -19.73
N ILE A 127 -8.10 0.48 -19.60
CA ILE A 127 -6.70 0.84 -19.81
C ILE A 127 -5.92 0.50 -18.54
N PRO A 128 -4.93 -0.42 -18.58
CA PRO A 128 -4.15 -0.78 -17.40
C PRO A 128 -3.24 0.38 -16.98
N VAL A 129 -3.35 0.81 -15.72
CA VAL A 129 -2.59 1.93 -15.16
C VAL A 129 -1.52 1.46 -14.18
N LEU A 130 -1.86 0.54 -13.28
CA LEU A 130 -0.94 0.04 -12.24
C LEU A 130 -0.99 -1.49 -12.16
N ASP A 131 0.14 -2.10 -11.81
CA ASP A 131 0.25 -3.52 -11.51
C ASP A 131 -0.34 -3.86 -10.13
N ILE A 132 -1.12 -4.94 -10.01
CA ILE A 132 -1.63 -5.37 -8.70
C ILE A 132 -0.49 -5.94 -7.85
N GLY A 133 -0.57 -5.80 -6.53
CA GLY A 133 0.40 -6.35 -5.59
C GLY A 133 1.70 -5.54 -5.47
N CYS A 134 2.19 -4.88 -6.51
CA CYS A 134 3.35 -3.98 -6.40
C CYS A 134 3.06 -2.51 -6.71
N GLY A 135 1.85 -2.18 -7.19
CA GLY A 135 1.43 -0.80 -7.45
C GLY A 135 2.28 -0.09 -8.52
N ASN A 136 3.08 -0.82 -9.28
CA ASN A 136 4.01 -0.21 -10.23
C ASN A 136 3.25 0.40 -11.42
N PRO A 137 3.55 1.65 -11.82
CA PRO A 137 2.92 2.25 -12.99
C PRO A 137 3.23 1.50 -14.28
N LEU A 138 2.20 1.35 -15.10
CA LEU A 138 2.24 0.77 -16.45
C LEU A 138 2.09 1.84 -17.54
N THR A 139 1.73 3.07 -17.16
CA THR A 139 1.65 4.26 -18.03
C THR A 139 2.46 5.41 -17.45
N GLU A 140 2.94 6.32 -18.30
CA GLU A 140 3.73 7.50 -17.85
C GLU A 140 2.84 8.66 -17.37
N LYS A 141 1.57 8.69 -17.80
CA LYS A 141 0.59 9.71 -17.43
C LYS A 141 -0.70 9.01 -16.98
N LEU A 142 -1.46 9.68 -16.12
CA LEU A 142 -2.82 9.24 -15.80
C LEU A 142 -3.70 9.41 -17.05
N PRO A 143 -4.38 8.34 -17.51
CA PRO A 143 -5.33 8.48 -18.60
C PRO A 143 -6.41 9.51 -18.26
N PRO A 144 -6.83 10.35 -19.24
CA PRO A 144 -7.85 11.34 -19.00
C PRO A 144 -9.13 10.67 -18.49
N ILE A 145 -9.76 11.29 -17.49
CA ILE A 145 -11.08 10.88 -17.07
C ILE A 145 -12.00 11.29 -18.20
N GLU A 146 -12.48 10.33 -19.00
CA GLU A 146 -13.67 10.55 -19.79
C GLU A 146 -14.78 10.77 -18.76
N SER A 147 -15.05 12.04 -18.45
CA SER A 147 -16.23 12.40 -17.71
C SER A 147 -17.36 11.91 -18.59
N LYS A 148 -17.91 10.76 -18.23
CA LYS A 148 -19.15 10.27 -18.76
C LYS A 148 -20.19 11.22 -18.22
N VAL A 149 -20.19 12.45 -18.73
CA VAL A 149 -21.29 13.41 -18.68
C VAL A 149 -22.34 12.73 -19.55
N LYS A 150 -22.94 11.68 -18.98
CA LYS A 150 -24.22 11.15 -19.38
C LYS A 150 -25.07 12.40 -19.40
N GLY A 151 -25.43 12.87 -20.59
CA GLY A 151 -26.15 14.11 -20.79
C GLY A 151 -27.40 14.10 -19.93
N VAL A 152 -27.26 14.59 -18.70
CA VAL A 152 -28.33 15.24 -17.99
C VAL A 152 -28.38 16.56 -18.74
N THR A 153 -29.13 16.54 -19.84
CA THR A 153 -29.82 17.73 -20.32
C THR A 153 -30.62 18.21 -19.11
N GLN A 154 -29.97 19.00 -18.25
CA GLN A 154 -30.70 19.85 -17.34
C GLN A 154 -31.46 20.78 -18.27
N VAL A 155 -32.73 20.44 -18.47
CA VAL A 155 -33.75 21.40 -18.86
C VAL A 155 -33.77 22.39 -17.70
N VAL A 156 -32.82 23.33 -17.71
CA VAL A 156 -32.92 24.53 -16.91
C VAL A 156 -34.02 25.32 -17.59
N SER A 157 -35.25 25.06 -17.18
CA SER A 157 -36.34 25.99 -17.37
C SER A 157 -35.86 27.29 -16.74
N ALA A 158 -35.55 28.25 -17.61
CA ALA A 158 -35.22 29.60 -17.24
C ALA A 158 -36.41 30.20 -16.50
N ASP A 159 -36.27 30.36 -15.19
CA ASP A 159 -37.01 31.36 -14.44
C ASP A 159 -35.98 32.29 -13.79
N PHE A 160 -35.42 33.15 -14.64
CA PHE A 160 -34.68 34.33 -14.23
C PHE A 160 -35.69 35.44 -13.95
N SER A 161 -35.91 35.71 -12.66
CA SER A 161 -36.35 37.02 -12.19
C SER A 161 -35.36 37.44 -11.11
N LYS A 162 -34.45 38.37 -11.45
CA LYS A 162 -34.51 39.78 -11.05
C LYS A 162 -33.81 39.98 -9.69
N GLU A 163 -32.51 40.29 -9.72
CA GLU A 163 -31.96 41.66 -9.61
C GLU A 163 -31.89 42.15 -8.16
N GLU A 164 -30.69 42.12 -7.55
CA GLU A 164 -30.22 43.27 -6.77
C GLU A 164 -28.69 43.24 -6.64
N ALA A 165 -28.10 44.38 -6.99
CA ALA A 165 -26.68 44.65 -7.02
C ALA A 165 -26.07 44.81 -5.61
N MET A 166 -24.73 44.91 -5.58
CA MET A 166 -23.91 45.71 -4.65
C MET A 166 -22.88 44.89 -3.86
N HIS A 167 -21.63 44.84 -4.33
CA HIS A 167 -20.55 45.72 -3.86
C HIS A 167 -19.18 45.17 -4.30
N THR A 168 -18.48 45.97 -5.09
CA THR A 168 -17.09 45.80 -5.53
C THR A 168 -16.14 46.12 -4.37
N PRO A 169 -15.03 45.38 -4.22
CA PRO A 169 -13.77 46.08 -4.02
C PRO A 169 -12.75 45.74 -5.10
N GLU A 170 -12.27 46.80 -5.75
CA GLU A 170 -11.09 46.83 -6.60
C GLU A 170 -9.89 46.39 -5.77
N GLY A 171 -9.22 45.34 -6.22
CA GLY A 171 -7.93 44.90 -5.71
C GLY A 171 -7.11 44.43 -6.88
N ALA A 172 -6.56 45.38 -7.63
CA ALA A 172 -5.62 45.14 -8.71
C ALA A 172 -4.43 44.33 -8.19
N TYR A 173 -4.23 43.13 -8.73
CA TYR A 173 -2.91 42.51 -8.75
C TYR A 173 -2.54 42.22 -10.19
N GLU A 174 -1.36 42.76 -10.52
CA GLU A 174 -0.80 42.86 -11.84
C GLU A 174 -0.57 41.49 -12.48
N LEU A 175 -1.05 41.45 -13.71
CA LEU A 175 -0.68 40.58 -14.81
C LEU A 175 0.84 40.69 -15.05
N SER A 176 1.60 39.66 -14.67
CA SER A 176 2.98 39.47 -15.14
C SER A 176 3.04 38.22 -16.00
N SER A 177 2.79 38.42 -17.29
CA SER A 177 3.04 37.46 -18.36
C SER A 177 4.50 37.62 -18.82
N GLU A 178 5.40 36.78 -18.31
CA GLU A 178 6.75 36.67 -18.84
C GLU A 178 6.74 35.71 -20.04
N THR A 179 6.51 36.30 -21.20
CA THR A 179 6.67 35.66 -22.51
C THR A 179 8.15 35.67 -22.84
N GLU A 180 8.86 34.56 -22.60
CA GLU A 180 10.18 34.35 -23.17
C GLU A 180 10.08 34.18 -24.69
N PRO A 181 10.79 34.99 -25.49
CA PRO A 181 10.88 34.80 -26.93
C PRO A 181 11.69 33.54 -27.25
N GLN A 182 11.07 32.62 -27.97
CA GLN A 182 11.73 31.47 -28.59
C GLN A 182 12.74 31.96 -29.62
N GLU A 183 14.03 31.82 -29.30
CA GLU A 183 15.11 31.96 -30.27
C GLU A 183 15.09 30.75 -31.21
N MET A 184 14.65 30.98 -32.46
CA MET A 184 14.78 30.02 -33.55
C MET A 184 16.26 29.82 -33.88
N VAL A 185 16.90 28.83 -33.27
CA VAL A 185 18.21 28.35 -33.73
C VAL A 185 18.00 27.32 -34.84
N LEU A 186 18.03 27.82 -36.07
CA LEU A 186 18.16 27.06 -37.31
C LEU A 186 19.56 26.42 -37.38
N ALA A 187 19.76 25.33 -36.65
CA ALA A 187 20.97 24.51 -36.76
C ALA A 187 20.85 23.57 -37.97
N SER A 188 21.27 24.07 -39.13
CA SER A 188 21.72 23.25 -40.26
C SER A 188 22.94 22.45 -39.82
N VAL A 189 22.79 21.15 -39.61
CA VAL A 189 23.92 20.23 -39.38
C VAL A 189 23.76 19.01 -40.28
N ILE A 190 24.37 19.15 -41.45
CA ILE A 190 25.27 18.19 -42.12
C ILE A 190 25.00 16.72 -41.73
N THR A 191 24.39 15.99 -42.65
CA THR A 191 24.42 14.52 -42.71
C THR A 191 25.83 14.04 -43.02
N PRO A 192 26.52 13.29 -42.12
CA PRO A 192 27.65 12.49 -42.53
C PRO A 192 27.16 11.24 -43.25
N SER A 193 27.62 11.08 -44.49
CA SER A 193 27.57 9.83 -45.26
C SER A 193 28.24 8.72 -44.45
N VAL A 194 27.44 7.79 -43.91
CA VAL A 194 27.96 6.60 -43.23
C VAL A 194 28.41 5.61 -44.30
N GLN A 195 29.72 5.39 -44.31
CA GLN A 195 30.44 4.41 -45.11
C GLN A 195 30.10 3.01 -44.60
N GLU A 196 29.61 2.17 -45.50
CA GLU A 196 29.29 0.76 -45.28
C GLU A 196 30.60 -0.02 -45.09
N GLU A 197 30.98 -0.25 -43.84
CA GLU A 197 32.14 -1.08 -43.49
C GLU A 197 31.66 -2.49 -43.09
N ALA A 198 32.16 -3.49 -43.81
CA ALA A 198 31.79 -4.89 -43.69
C ALA A 198 32.05 -5.46 -42.29
N PRO A 199 31.17 -6.35 -41.77
CA PRO A 199 31.35 -6.93 -40.45
C PRO A 199 32.49 -7.97 -40.48
N LEU A 200 33.63 -7.62 -39.88
CA LEU A 200 34.66 -8.59 -39.52
C LEU A 200 34.13 -9.49 -38.38
N LEU A 201 34.13 -10.80 -38.64
CA LEU A 201 33.91 -11.88 -37.70
C LEU A 201 34.86 -11.74 -36.50
N ARG A 202 34.39 -11.12 -35.42
CA ARG A 202 35.09 -11.09 -34.13
C ARG A 202 34.80 -12.41 -33.41
N LEU A 203 35.78 -13.32 -33.51
CA LEU A 203 35.86 -14.55 -32.74
C LEU A 203 35.85 -14.17 -31.24
N ALA A 204 34.80 -14.52 -30.51
CA ALA A 204 34.67 -14.22 -29.10
C ALA A 204 35.64 -15.09 -28.29
N GLU A 205 36.51 -14.44 -27.50
CA GLU A 205 37.36 -15.10 -26.50
C GLU A 205 36.52 -15.66 -25.34
N PRO A 206 36.89 -16.81 -24.77
CA PRO A 206 36.20 -17.38 -23.61
C PRO A 206 36.52 -16.57 -22.34
N LEU A 207 35.49 -15.98 -21.75
CA LEU A 207 35.56 -15.30 -20.45
C LEU A 207 35.98 -16.25 -19.33
N GLN A 208 37.16 -16.00 -18.75
CA GLN A 208 37.58 -16.56 -17.47
C GLN A 208 36.73 -15.97 -16.34
N ASN A 209 36.11 -16.86 -15.57
CA ASN A 209 35.32 -16.53 -14.39
C ASN A 209 36.20 -15.87 -13.30
N PRO A 210 35.83 -14.70 -12.75
CA PRO A 210 36.53 -14.14 -11.60
C PRO A 210 36.25 -14.94 -10.32
N PRO A 211 37.22 -15.04 -9.40
CA PRO A 211 37.04 -15.70 -8.11
C PRO A 211 36.06 -14.93 -7.22
N SER A 212 35.07 -15.65 -6.69
CA SER A 212 34.09 -15.14 -5.73
C SER A 212 34.74 -14.89 -4.37
N LEU A 213 35.02 -13.63 -4.05
CA LEU A 213 35.39 -13.16 -2.72
C LEU A 213 34.11 -12.94 -1.88
N TYR A 214 33.65 -14.00 -1.21
CA TYR A 214 32.65 -13.89 -0.14
C TYR A 214 33.36 -13.50 1.17
N GLY A 215 33.35 -12.20 1.47
CA GLY A 215 33.70 -11.68 2.79
C GLY A 215 32.51 -11.81 3.75
N ALA A 216 32.72 -12.52 4.86
CA ALA A 216 31.79 -12.61 5.97
C ALA A 216 31.68 -11.25 6.67
N PHE A 217 30.51 -10.63 6.60
CA PHE A 217 30.14 -9.49 7.45
C PHE A 217 29.34 -10.02 8.64
N GLU A 218 29.94 -9.97 9.83
CA GLU A 218 29.21 -10.12 11.09
C GLU A 218 28.56 -8.79 11.48
N PRO A 219 27.24 -8.73 11.71
CA PRO A 219 26.61 -7.56 12.30
C PRO A 219 26.66 -7.67 13.84
N GLY A 220 27.59 -6.94 14.45
CA GLY A 220 27.53 -6.62 15.87
C GLY A 220 26.43 -5.60 16.15
N PHE A 221 25.43 -5.98 16.94
CA PHE A 221 24.42 -5.06 17.47
C PHE A 221 24.79 -4.66 18.90
N PRO A 222 24.78 -3.37 19.26
CA PRO A 222 24.97 -2.94 20.64
C PRO A 222 23.71 -3.23 21.47
N GLU A 223 23.85 -4.09 22.47
CA GLU A 223 22.91 -4.23 23.58
C GLU A 223 23.02 -3.00 24.49
N ASN A 224 22.12 -2.04 24.36
CA ASN A 224 21.76 -1.16 25.48
C ASN A 224 20.53 -0.31 25.16
N ILE A 225 19.33 -0.79 25.52
CA ILE A 225 18.30 0.13 25.97
C ILE A 225 17.49 -0.47 27.11
N THR A 226 17.53 0.29 28.17
CA THR A 226 17.01 0.10 29.52
C THR A 226 15.50 -0.08 29.53
N SER A 227 15.09 -0.90 30.48
CA SER A 227 13.73 -1.30 30.80
C SER A 227 12.92 -0.18 31.46
N LEU A 228 11.68 0.01 31.02
CA LEU A 228 10.63 0.70 31.77
C LEU A 228 9.31 -0.08 31.67
N SER A 229 9.25 -1.12 32.50
CA SER A 229 8.14 -1.46 33.40
C SER A 229 6.69 -1.26 32.91
N LEU A 230 6.20 -2.21 32.09
CA LEU A 230 4.76 -2.57 32.04
C LEU A 230 4.51 -4.04 32.42
N PHE A 231 5.56 -4.74 32.88
CA PHE A 231 5.54 -6.16 33.25
C PHE A 231 5.28 -6.42 34.74
N GLN A 232 5.09 -5.40 35.58
CA GLN A 232 4.85 -5.60 37.02
C GLN A 232 3.38 -5.86 37.39
N LEU A 233 2.43 -5.83 36.44
CA LEU A 233 1.02 -6.16 36.71
C LEU A 233 0.60 -7.58 36.29
N ALA A 234 1.48 -8.37 35.67
CA ALA A 234 1.20 -9.74 35.24
C ALA A 234 1.83 -10.82 36.15
N ARG A 235 2.17 -10.47 37.39
CA ARG A 235 2.90 -11.34 38.32
C ARG A 235 2.01 -12.20 39.23
N GLY A 236 0.86 -12.62 38.71
CA GLY A 236 -0.13 -13.34 39.52
C GLY A 236 -1.00 -14.31 38.75
N LEU A 237 -0.44 -15.07 37.80
CA LEU A 237 -0.94 -16.37 37.28
C LEU A 237 -0.31 -16.63 35.90
N VAL A 238 0.79 -17.39 35.82
CA VAL A 238 1.03 -18.50 34.87
C VAL A 238 2.35 -19.18 35.27
N PRO A 239 2.34 -20.34 35.94
CA PRO A 239 3.38 -21.35 35.77
C PRO A 239 3.02 -22.25 34.57
N ALA A 240 4.03 -22.80 33.88
CA ALA A 240 3.95 -23.92 32.92
C ALA A 240 3.76 -23.64 31.41
N PHE A 241 4.51 -22.70 30.81
CA PHE A 241 4.74 -22.69 29.35
C PHE A 241 6.21 -22.49 28.94
N ALA A 242 7.16 -22.85 29.81
CA ALA A 242 8.59 -22.60 29.61
C ALA A 242 9.42 -23.87 29.31
N LEU A 243 8.92 -24.80 28.48
CA LEU A 243 9.65 -26.07 28.25
C LEU A 243 9.65 -26.61 26.81
N LEU A 244 9.61 -25.77 25.78
CA LEU A 244 9.81 -26.21 24.38
C LEU A 244 10.43 -25.10 23.52
N ALA A 245 11.69 -24.76 23.75
CA ALA A 245 12.49 -24.01 22.78
C ALA A 245 13.97 -24.42 22.92
N SER A 246 14.29 -25.62 22.42
CA SER A 246 15.66 -26.04 22.19
C SER A 246 16.17 -25.35 20.91
N SER A 247 17.10 -24.42 21.09
CA SER A 247 17.81 -23.71 20.02
C SER A 247 18.68 -24.67 19.21
N SER A 248 18.33 -24.90 17.95
CA SER A 248 19.25 -25.44 16.95
C SER A 248 19.59 -24.30 16.00
N ASP A 249 20.81 -23.78 16.11
CA ASP A 249 21.42 -22.95 15.09
C ASP A 249 21.43 -23.72 13.77
N ARG A 250 20.61 -23.28 12.82
CA ARG A 250 20.68 -23.71 11.43
C ARG A 250 20.91 -22.49 10.54
N PRO A 251 21.87 -22.56 9.60
CA PRO A 251 22.14 -21.48 8.67
C PRO A 251 20.95 -21.27 7.73
N ARG A 252 20.35 -20.07 7.85
CA ARG A 252 19.62 -19.27 6.87
C ARG A 252 19.22 -19.97 5.56
N SER A 253 18.29 -20.92 5.64
CA SER A 253 17.42 -21.28 4.52
C SER A 253 16.20 -20.36 4.49
N GLU A 254 15.56 -20.26 3.33
CA GLU A 254 14.45 -19.37 2.95
C GLU A 254 13.49 -18.91 4.07
N PRO A 255 12.94 -17.68 3.97
CA PRO A 255 11.94 -17.19 4.91
C PRO A 255 10.74 -18.13 4.95
N THR A 256 10.71 -18.99 5.97
CA THR A 256 9.57 -19.83 6.27
C THR A 256 8.39 -18.90 6.56
N PRO A 257 7.20 -19.17 6.00
CA PRO A 257 6.03 -18.36 6.27
C PRO A 257 5.78 -18.33 7.79
N PRO A 258 5.35 -17.19 8.36
CA PRO A 258 5.06 -17.12 9.79
C PRO A 258 4.06 -18.22 10.16
N PRO A 259 4.25 -18.91 11.29
CA PRO A 259 3.37 -19.99 11.70
C PRO A 259 1.94 -19.44 11.82
N VAL A 260 1.04 -20.00 11.02
CA VAL A 260 -0.39 -19.69 11.12
C VAL A 260 -0.88 -20.33 12.42
N PRO A 261 -1.48 -19.59 13.35
CA PRO A 261 -1.99 -20.17 14.58
C PRO A 261 -3.05 -21.22 14.21
N GLU A 262 -2.78 -22.46 14.58
CA GLU A 262 -3.73 -23.55 14.37
C GLU A 262 -5.01 -23.26 15.16
N PRO A 263 -6.19 -23.65 14.66
CA PRO A 263 -7.47 -23.40 15.32
C PRO A 263 -7.52 -23.98 16.75
N ALA A 264 -6.68 -24.97 17.06
CA ALA A 264 -6.51 -25.53 18.39
C ALA A 264 -6.03 -24.51 19.44
N VAL A 265 -5.19 -23.54 19.06
CA VAL A 265 -4.67 -22.51 19.98
C VAL A 265 -5.75 -21.52 20.37
N ILE A 266 -6.65 -21.16 19.44
CA ILE A 266 -7.77 -20.27 19.72
C ILE A 266 -8.77 -20.97 20.65
N LEU A 267 -9.04 -22.26 20.40
CA LEU A 267 -9.89 -23.09 21.24
C LEU A 267 -9.36 -23.20 22.68
N SER A 268 -8.05 -23.42 22.86
CA SER A 268 -7.48 -23.56 24.21
C SER A 268 -7.56 -22.26 25.02
N VAL A 269 -7.40 -21.10 24.39
CA VAL A 269 -7.58 -19.79 25.05
C VAL A 269 -9.03 -19.55 25.43
N LEU A 270 -9.99 -19.89 24.56
CA LEU A 270 -11.42 -19.78 24.87
C LEU A 270 -11.85 -20.71 26.00
N LEU A 271 -11.39 -21.97 25.99
CA LEU A 271 -11.65 -22.92 27.07
C LEU A 271 -11.00 -22.47 28.39
N GLY A 272 -9.78 -21.94 28.36
CA GLY A 272 -9.09 -21.44 29.54
C GLY A 272 -9.81 -20.25 30.18
N THR A 273 -10.28 -19.30 29.37
CA THR A 273 -11.01 -18.11 29.87
C THR A 273 -12.39 -18.48 30.42
N ALA A 274 -13.13 -19.38 29.76
CA ALA A 274 -14.42 -19.88 30.26
C ALA A 274 -14.27 -20.59 31.62
N SER A 275 -13.20 -21.36 31.79
CA SER A 275 -12.90 -22.09 33.04
C SER A 275 -12.66 -21.15 34.22
N LEU A 276 -11.95 -20.03 33.99
CA LEU A 276 -11.69 -19.03 35.03
C LEU A 276 -12.99 -18.33 35.48
N VAL A 277 -13.88 -18.00 34.54
CA VAL A 277 -15.17 -17.37 34.85
C VAL A 277 -16.06 -18.31 35.69
N LEU A 278 -16.11 -19.60 35.34
CA LEU A 278 -16.86 -20.60 36.11
C LEU A 278 -16.29 -20.83 37.52
N ARG A 279 -14.98 -20.68 37.70
CA ARG A 279 -14.35 -20.79 39.01
C ARG A 279 -14.67 -19.59 39.91
N GLN A 280 -14.70 -18.38 39.33
CA GLN A 280 -14.99 -17.16 40.07
C GLN A 280 -16.45 -17.11 40.55
N SER A 281 -17.40 -17.64 39.78
CA SER A 281 -18.82 -17.66 40.18
C SER A 281 -19.09 -18.58 41.37
N ARG A 282 -18.31 -19.65 41.55
CA ARG A 282 -18.40 -20.56 42.70
C ARG A 282 -17.87 -19.96 44.01
N GLN A 283 -16.99 -18.96 43.96
CA GLN A 283 -16.47 -18.31 45.18
C GLN A 283 -17.43 -17.27 45.78
N HIS A 284 -18.43 -16.85 45.02
CA HIS A 284 -19.41 -15.83 45.45
C HIS A 284 -20.82 -16.40 45.74
N SER A 285 -20.99 -17.72 45.69
CA SER A 285 -22.20 -18.42 46.18
C SER A 285 -21.93 -19.08 47.52
#